data_AF-A0A9N8J9E3-F1
#
_entry.id   AF-A0A9N8J9E3-F1
#
_cell.length_a   1.000
_cell.length_b   1.000
_cell.length_c   1.000
_cell.angle_alpha   90.00
_cell.angle_beta   90.00
_cell.angle_gamma   90.00
#
_symmetry.space_group_name_H-M   'P 1'
#
loop_
_entity.id
_entity.type
_entity.pdbx_description
1 polymer ?
#
loop_
_entity_poly.entity_id
_entity_poly.type
_entity_poly.pdbx_seq_one_letter_code
_entity_poly.pdbx_strand_id
1 'polypeptide(L)' 'MQEIFHTAPQFIIAGDRDFELEKSRLISYILKTQELGENEFEGKESLSLGKLTTKEWNNMFAKHLDHHLSQFNV' A
#
# COMPACT_ATOMS: atom_id res chain seq x y z
N MET A 1 12.90 18.18 27.22
CA MET A 1 11.76 18.58 26.37
C MET A 1 11.30 17.30 25.68
N GLN A 2 10.07 16.86 25.91
CA GLN A 2 9.55 15.62 25.32
C GLN A 2 8.91 16.00 23.98
N GLU A 3 9.47 15.51 22.87
CA GLU A 3 8.86 15.75 21.55
C GLU A 3 7.56 14.97 21.45
N ILE A 4 6.45 15.67 21.19
CA ILE A 4 5.16 15.06 20.90
C ILE A 4 5.14 14.74 19.39
N PHE A 5 5.28 13.47 19.06
CA PHE A 5 5.13 13.00 17.68
C PHE A 5 3.65 13.01 17.32
N HIS A 6 3.28 13.90 16.39
CA HIS A 6 1.94 13.93 15.82
C HIS A 6 1.89 13.03 14.59
N THR A 7 0.76 12.35 14.39
CA THR A 7 0.49 11.66 13.13
C THR A 7 0.60 12.67 11.98
N ALA A 8 1.40 12.34 10.97
CA ALA A 8 1.58 13.24 9.84
C ALA A 8 0.21 13.57 9.21
N PRO A 9 -0.04 14.81 8.76
CA PRO A 9 -1.39 15.24 8.36
C PRO A 9 -2.09 14.32 7.36
N GLN A 10 -1.34 13.71 6.44
CA GLN A 10 -1.84 12.78 5.43
C GLN A 10 -2.35 11.43 6.00
N PHE A 11 -1.98 11.08 7.23
CA PHE A 11 -2.39 9.85 7.91
C PHE A 11 -3.47 10.09 8.97
N ILE A 12 -3.95 11.32 9.13
CA ILE A 12 -5.03 11.64 10.07
C ILE A 12 -6.37 11.16 9.49
N ILE A 13 -7.01 10.20 10.17
CA ILE A 13 -8.38 9.77 9.89
C ILE A 13 -9.31 10.48 10.89
N ALA A 14 -9.88 11.61 10.50
CA ALA A 14 -10.65 12.48 11.40
C ALA A 14 -12.13 12.05 11.62
N GLY A 15 -12.63 11.06 10.89
CA GLY A 15 -14.03 10.62 10.96
C GLY A 15 -14.20 9.16 10.56
N ASP A 16 -15.45 8.71 10.58
CA ASP A 16 -15.81 7.32 10.30
C ASP A 16 -15.46 6.88 8.88
N ARG A 17 -15.21 5.58 8.72
CA ARG A 17 -14.90 4.93 7.44
C ARG A 17 -15.90 3.82 7.18
N ASP A 18 -16.40 3.75 5.94
CA ASP A 18 -17.23 2.65 5.49
C ASP A 18 -16.34 1.45 5.15
N PHE A 19 -16.43 0.39 5.94
CA PHE A 19 -15.61 -0.80 5.79
C PHE A 19 -15.80 -1.49 4.43
N GLU A 20 -17.04 -1.64 3.97
CA GLU A 20 -17.31 -2.35 2.71
C GLU A 20 -16.83 -1.55 1.51
N LEU A 21 -16.95 -0.22 1.57
CA LEU A 21 -16.36 0.66 0.57
C LEU A 21 -14.83 0.53 0.52
N GLU A 22 -14.15 0.59 1.66
CA GLU A 22 -12.68 0.54 1.71
C GLU A 22 -12.14 -0.85 1.31
N LYS A 23 -12.83 -1.93 1.70
CA LYS A 23 -12.55 -3.29 1.23
C LYS A 23 -12.70 -3.41 -0.29
N SER A 24 -13.78 -2.89 -0.85
CA SER A 24 -14.02 -2.91 -2.30
C SER A 24 -12.95 -2.13 -3.07
N ARG A 25 -12.48 -1.00 -2.49
CA ARG A 25 -11.37 -0.21 -3.07
C ARG A 25 -10.06 -0.98 -3.06
N LEU A 26 -9.71 -1.65 -1.96
CA LEU A 26 -8.50 -2.48 -1.88
C LEU A 26 -8.50 -3.58 -2.96
N ILE A 27 -9.60 -4.32 -3.08
CA ILE A 27 -9.76 -5.37 -4.10
C ILE A 27 -9.59 -4.77 -5.51
N SER A 28 -10.21 -3.62 -5.76
CA SER A 28 -10.13 -2.94 -7.06
C SER A 28 -8.69 -2.54 -7.41
N TYR A 29 -7.90 -2.07 -6.45
CA TYR A 29 -6.49 -1.74 -6.68
C TYR A 29 -5.62 -2.98 -6.95
N ILE A 30 -5.89 -4.10 -6.26
CA ILE A 30 -5.19 -5.37 -6.51
C ILE A 30 -5.47 -5.84 -7.94
N LEU A 31 -6.74 -5.86 -8.35
CA LEU A 31 -7.13 -6.24 -9.70
C LEU A 31 -6.51 -5.29 -10.74
N LYS A 32 -6.54 -3.98 -10.49
CA LYS A 32 -5.95 -3.01 -11.41
C LYS A 32 -4.45 -3.20 -11.57
N THR A 33 -3.74 -3.49 -10.48
CA THR A 33 -2.31 -3.78 -10.48
C THR A 33 -2.00 -5.02 -11.32
N GLN A 34 -2.83 -6.06 -11.18
CA GLN A 34 -2.71 -7.28 -11.98
C GLN A 34 -2.97 -7.01 -13.48
N GLU A 35 -4.00 -6.22 -13.82
CA GLU A 35 -4.33 -5.85 -15.20
C GLU A 35 -3.23 -5.04 -15.89
N LEU A 36 -2.57 -4.14 -15.16
CA LEU A 36 -1.45 -3.34 -15.68
C LEU A 36 -0.26 -4.23 -16.09
N GLY A 37 -0.04 -5.33 -15.36
CA GLY A 37 0.94 -6.34 -15.68
C GLY A 37 2.39 -5.86 -15.58
N GLU A 38 3.32 -6.75 -15.90
CA GLU A 38 4.76 -6.56 -15.69
C GLU A 38 5.33 -5.32 -16.41
N ASN A 39 4.85 -5.03 -17.63
CA ASN A 39 5.35 -3.92 -18.44
C ASN A 39 5.18 -2.55 -17.77
N GLU A 40 4.15 -2.39 -16.92
CA GLU A 40 3.93 -1.14 -16.18
C GLU A 40 4.96 -0.95 -15.05
N PHE A 41 5.53 -2.02 -14.50
CA PHE A 41 6.33 -1.98 -13.27
C PHE A 41 7.83 -2.19 -13.49
N GLU A 42 8.27 -2.68 -14.65
CA GLU A 42 9.70 -2.92 -14.89
C GLU A 42 10.51 -1.62 -14.88
N GLY A 43 11.44 -1.52 -13.93
CA GLY A 43 12.28 -0.33 -13.73
C GLY A 43 11.53 0.88 -13.17
N LYS A 44 10.26 0.71 -12.73
CA LYS A 44 9.46 1.80 -12.17
C LYS A 44 10.02 2.25 -10.83
N GLU A 45 10.09 3.56 -10.65
CA GLU A 45 10.68 4.18 -9.46
C GLU A 45 9.69 4.19 -8.28
N SER A 46 10.17 3.71 -7.13
CA SER A 46 9.53 3.80 -5.82
C SER A 46 10.09 5.00 -5.06
N LEU A 47 9.21 5.76 -4.40
CA LEU A 47 9.57 6.94 -3.61
C LEU A 47 10.63 6.64 -2.53
N SER A 48 10.59 5.44 -1.94
CA SER A 48 11.45 5.07 -0.81
C SER A 48 12.55 4.08 -1.17
N LEU A 49 12.43 3.37 -2.30
CA LEU A 49 13.32 2.27 -2.67
C LEU A 49 14.03 2.46 -4.02
N GLY A 50 13.77 3.56 -4.73
CA GLY A 50 14.33 3.80 -6.06
C GLY A 50 13.72 2.89 -7.13
N LYS A 51 14.43 2.68 -8.24
CA LYS A 51 13.97 1.82 -9.34
C LYS A 51 13.97 0.36 -8.92
N LEU A 52 12.86 -0.32 -9.17
CA LEU A 52 12.69 -1.73 -8.87
C LEU A 52 12.37 -2.51 -10.14
N THR A 53 12.83 -3.76 -10.18
CA THR A 53 12.36 -4.76 -11.15
C THR A 53 10.91 -5.14 -10.88
N THR A 54 10.24 -5.72 -11.88
CA THR A 54 8.91 -6.33 -11.73
C THR A 54 8.84 -7.32 -10.57
N LYS A 55 9.88 -8.16 -10.42
CA LYS A 55 9.96 -9.15 -9.34
C LYS A 55 10.02 -8.49 -7.96
N GLU A 56 10.79 -7.41 -7.82
CA GLU A 56 10.88 -6.66 -6.57
C GLU A 56 9.58 -5.93 -6.24
N TRP A 57 8.93 -5.31 -7.24
CA TRP A 57 7.59 -4.73 -7.07
C TRP A 57 6.56 -5.79 -6.64
N ASN A 58 6.51 -6.93 -7.31
CA ASN A 58 5.59 -8.02 -6.98
C ASN A 58 5.82 -8.54 -5.55
N ASN A 59 7.08 -8.73 -5.17
CA ASN A 59 7.43 -9.13 -3.81
C ASN A 59 7.05 -8.06 -2.78
N MET A 60 7.29 -6.79 -3.08
CA MET A 60 6.96 -5.68 -2.18
C MET A 60 5.45 -5.61 -1.95
N PHE A 61 4.64 -5.60 -3.02
CA PHE A 61 3.19 -5.56 -2.89
C PHE A 61 2.65 -6.73 -2.07
N ALA A 62 3.06 -7.96 -2.40
CA ALA A 62 2.58 -9.16 -1.71
C ALA A 62 2.97 -9.14 -0.22
N LYS A 63 4.25 -8.90 0.10
CA LYS A 63 4.74 -8.91 1.49
C LYS A 63 4.18 -7.76 2.32
N HIS A 64 4.05 -6.57 1.74
CA HIS A 64 3.55 -5.40 2.44
C HIS A 64 2.06 -5.52 2.75
N LEU A 65 1.28 -6.04 1.80
CA LEU A 65 -0.13 -6.35 2.02
C LEU A 65 -0.30 -7.41 3.11
N ASP A 66 0.42 -8.54 3.01
CA ASP A 66 0.38 -9.63 3.99
C ASP A 66 0.79 -9.17 5.40
N HIS A 67 1.85 -8.36 5.50
CA HIS A 67 2.29 -7.76 6.75
C HIS A 67 1.17 -6.95 7.42
N HIS A 68 0.47 -6.09 6.66
CA HIS A 68 -0.60 -5.27 7.23
C HIS A 68 -1.85 -6.06 7.57
N LEU A 69 -2.26 -7.03 6.75
CA LEU A 69 -3.39 -7.91 7.10
C LEU A 69 -3.09 -8.69 8.39
N SER A 70 -1.87 -9.25 8.50
CA SER A 70 -1.41 -9.94 9.71
C SER A 70 -1.33 -9.03 10.93
N GLN A 71 -0.82 -7.79 10.80
CA GLN A 71 -0.72 -6.82 11.89
C GLN A 71 -2.09 -6.50 12.50
N PHE A 72 -3.13 -6.44 11.68
CA PHE A 72 -4.50 -6.15 12.12
C PHE A 72 -5.34 -7.41 12.35
N ASN A 73 -4.75 -8.59 12.21
CA ASN A 73 -5.39 -9.89 12.41
C ASN A 73 -6.65 -10.07 11.52
N VAL A 74 -6.49 -9.78 10.24
CA VAL A 74 -7.50 -9.94 9.16
C VAL A 74 -7.14 -11.12 8.27
#